data_AF-A0A8T4MVA7-F1
#
_entry.id   AF-A0A8T4MVA7-F1
#
_cell.length_a   1.000
_cell.length_b   1.000
_cell.length_c   1.000
_cell.angle_alpha   90.00
_cell.angle_beta   90.00
_cell.angle_gamma   90.00
#
_symmetry.space_group_name_H-M   'P 1'
#
loop_
_entity.id
_entity.type
_entity.pdbx_description
1 polymer ?
#
loop_
_entity_poly.entity_id
_entity_poly.type
_entity_poly.pdbx_seq_one_letter_code
_entity_poly.pdbx_strand_id
1 'polypeptide(L)'
;MASTLHLIVLNFFLSLIPIVEAKFAIPFTISRGLHPALAFLSSLLAGIFGAIILFLFLDFIHARLLKYSFYKRSFNYAIVLIRKKEARIKDKMN
;
A
#
# COMPACT_ATOMS: atom_id res chain seq x y z
N MET A 1 3.45 31.93 7.01
CA MET A 1 3.96 30.74 7.71
C MET A 1 2.82 29.73 7.80
N ALA A 2 2.94 28.55 7.20
CA ALA A 2 1.93 27.50 7.39
C ALA A 2 1.97 27.05 8.86
N SER A 3 0.82 26.90 9.49
CA SER A 3 0.74 26.42 10.87
C SER A 3 1.25 24.98 10.95
N THR A 4 1.90 24.62 12.07
CA THR A 4 2.43 23.26 12.29
C THR A 4 1.34 22.18 12.10
N LEU A 5 0.11 22.50 12.49
CA LEU A 5 -1.06 21.63 12.29
C LEU A 5 -1.31 21.31 10.81
N HIS A 6 -1.25 22.32 9.93
CA HIS A 6 -1.42 22.13 8.50
C HIS A 6 -0.35 21.20 7.91
N LEU A 7 0.90 21.33 8.36
CA LEU A 7 2.00 20.46 7.90
C LEU A 7 1.82 19.00 8.33
N ILE A 8 1.28 18.76 9.53
CA ILE A 8 0.98 17.40 10.02
C ILE A 8 -0.12 16.76 9.19
N VAL A 9 -1.22 17.50 8.94
CA VAL A 9 -2.34 17.01 8.13
C VAL A 9 -1.89 16.72 6.70
N LEU A 10 -1.10 17.63 6.11
CA LEU A 10 -0.53 17.44 4.77
C LEU A 10 0.39 16.21 4.74
N ASN A 11 1.27 16.04 5.73
CA ASN A 11 2.14 14.87 5.82
C ASN A 11 1.34 13.56 5.90
N PHE A 12 0.27 13.55 6.71
CA PHE A 12 -0.59 12.40 6.87
C PHE A 12 -1.26 12.00 5.54
N PHE A 13 -1.93 12.94 4.86
CA PHE A 13 -2.57 12.63 3.57
C PHE A 13 -1.56 12.26 2.49
N LEU A 14 -0.41 12.92 2.45
CA LEU A 14 0.64 12.65 1.46
C LEU A 14 1.24 11.26 1.68
N SER A 15 1.44 10.86 2.94
CA SER A 15 1.94 9.52 3.29
C SER A 15 0.88 8.42 3.17
N LEU A 16 -0.41 8.77 3.12
CA LEU A 16 -1.51 7.83 2.90
C LEU A 16 -1.59 7.39 1.43
N ILE A 17 -1.00 8.18 0.51
CA ILE A 17 -0.88 7.81 -0.90
C ILE A 17 0.20 6.72 -1.04
N PRO A 18 -0.15 5.52 -1.54
CA PRO A 18 0.78 4.39 -1.60
C PRO A 18 1.97 4.60 -2.55
N ILE A 19 1.89 5.55 -3.47
CA ILE A 19 2.99 5.90 -4.39
C ILE A 19 4.00 6.83 -3.71
N VAL A 20 3.50 7.75 -2.88
CA VAL A 20 4.30 8.81 -2.28
C VAL A 20 4.93 8.33 -0.96
N GLU A 21 4.22 7.49 -0.20
CA GLU A 21 4.68 6.87 1.06
C GLU A 21 5.29 7.86 2.08
N ALA A 22 5.73 7.31 3.22
CA ALA A 22 6.54 8.03 4.20
C ALA A 22 7.86 8.56 3.59
N LYS A 23 8.40 7.89 2.56
CA LYS A 23 9.71 8.20 1.97
C LYS A 23 9.76 9.57 1.30
N PHE A 24 8.67 10.01 0.67
CA PHE A 24 8.58 11.37 0.13
C PHE A 24 7.90 12.34 1.09
N ALA A 25 6.91 11.88 1.86
CA ALA A 25 6.16 12.76 2.77
C ALA A 25 7.03 13.35 3.88
N ILE A 26 7.89 12.53 4.49
CA ILE A 26 8.80 12.95 5.56
C ILE A 26 9.79 14.04 5.10
N PRO A 27 10.62 13.84 4.05
CA PRO A 27 11.56 14.89 3.62
C PRO A 27 10.84 16.14 3.13
N PHE A 28 9.68 16.00 2.49
CA PHE A 28 8.88 17.14 2.04
C PHE A 28 8.42 18.01 3.22
N THR A 29 7.91 17.42 4.29
CA THR A 29 7.41 18.18 5.44
C THR A 29 8.51 18.68 6.38
N ILE A 30 9.64 17.96 6.46
CA ILE A 30 10.85 18.45 7.13
C ILE A 30 11.38 19.70 6.42
N SER A 31 11.41 19.71 5.07
CA SER A 31 11.84 20.90 4.29
C SER A 31 10.95 22.13 4.53
N ARG A 32 9.72 21.92 5.02
CA ARG A 32 8.74 22.95 5.37
C ARG A 32 8.81 23.37 6.84
N GLY A 33 9.74 22.82 7.61
CA GLY A 33 9.98 23.17 9.02
C GLY A 33 9.25 22.30 10.04
N LEU A 34 8.69 21.15 9.64
CA LEU A 34 8.08 20.21 10.60
C LEU A 34 9.17 19.43 11.36
N HIS A 35 9.00 19.26 12.67
CA HIS A 35 9.93 18.49 13.49
C HIS A 35 10.00 17.02 13.02
N PRO A 36 11.19 16.43 12.81
CA PRO A 36 11.33 15.09 12.25
C PRO A 36 10.54 14.00 12.98
N ALA A 37 10.47 14.06 14.31
CA ALA A 37 9.69 13.10 15.10
C ALA A 37 8.18 13.16 14.81
N LEU A 38 7.62 14.35 14.59
CA LEU A 38 6.20 14.53 14.25
C LEU A 38 5.90 14.08 12.83
N ALA A 39 6.82 14.35 11.89
CA ALA A 39 6.73 13.86 10.52
C ALA A 39 6.75 12.32 10.49
N PHE A 40 7.63 11.69 11.26
CA PHE A 40 7.70 10.24 11.37
C PHE A 40 6.41 9.64 11.95
N LEU A 41 5.93 10.15 13.09
CA LEU A 41 4.72 9.64 13.73
C LEU A 41 3.48 9.75 12.82
N SER A 42 3.30 10.89 12.16
CA SER A 42 2.16 11.10 11.26
C SER A 42 2.25 10.24 10.00
N SER A 43 3.44 10.06 9.42
CA SER A 43 3.63 9.13 8.28
C SER A 43 3.44 7.67 8.66
N LEU A 44 3.88 7.27 9.87
CA LEU A 44 3.70 5.90 10.36
C LEU A 44 2.21 5.57 10.49
N LEU A 45 1.43 6.45 11.14
CA LEU A 45 -0.01 6.30 11.25
C LEU A 45 -0.67 6.24 9.87
N ALA A 46 -0.32 7.18 8.98
CA ALA A 46 -0.85 7.20 7.63
C ALA A 46 -0.54 5.92 6.85
N GLY A 47 0.62 5.30 7.05
CA GLY A 47 0.97 4.01 6.44
C GLY A 47 0.10 2.86 6.93
N ILE A 48 -0.18 2.78 8.23
CA ILE A 48 -1.07 1.75 8.81
C ILE A 48 -2.49 1.93 8.26
N PHE A 49 -3.02 3.16 8.30
CA PHE A 49 -4.34 3.46 7.74
C PHE A 49 -4.39 3.21 6.23
N GLY A 50 -3.36 3.62 5.50
CA GLY A 50 -3.23 3.40 4.06
C GLY A 50 -3.24 1.92 3.71
N ALA A 51 -2.53 1.08 4.46
CA ALA A 51 -2.52 -0.37 4.26
C ALA A 51 -3.89 -1.00 4.52
N ILE A 52 -4.57 -0.62 5.61
CA ILE A 52 -5.93 -1.10 5.92
C ILE A 52 -6.92 -0.68 4.83
N ILE A 53 -6.89 0.59 4.42
CA ILE A 53 -7.76 1.12 3.35
C ILE A 53 -7.46 0.40 2.03
N LEU A 54 -6.18 0.20 1.70
CA LEU A 54 -5.77 -0.49 0.49
C LEU A 54 -6.21 -1.95 0.50
N PHE A 55 -6.10 -2.64 1.63
CA PHE A 55 -6.56 -4.03 1.76
C PHE A 55 -8.07 -4.14 1.58
N LEU A 56 -8.84 -3.27 2.25
CA LEU A 56 -10.31 -3.20 2.08
C LEU A 56 -10.70 -2.85 0.64
N PHE A 57 -9.97 -1.91 0.02
CA PHE A 57 -10.16 -1.53 -1.37
C PHE A 57 -9.85 -2.69 -2.32
N LEU A 58 -8.75 -3.40 -2.09
CA LEU A 58 -8.35 -4.57 -2.87
C LEU A 58 -9.37 -5.70 -2.73
N ASP A 59 -9.86 -6.02 -1.54
CA ASP A 59 -10.89 -7.05 -1.37
C ASP A 59 -12.18 -6.68 -2.12
N PHE A 60 -12.63 -5.42 -1.99
CA PHE A 60 -13.81 -4.94 -2.67
C PHE A 60 -13.65 -4.93 -4.19
N ILE A 61 -12.51 -4.47 -4.69
CA ILE A 61 -12.21 -4.38 -6.12
C ILE A 61 -11.87 -5.73 -6.70
N HIS A 62 -11.18 -6.60 -5.98
CA HIS A 62 -10.89 -7.97 -6.40
C HIS A 62 -12.20 -8.75 -6.58
N ALA A 63 -13.13 -8.66 -5.61
CA ALA A 63 -14.45 -9.27 -5.73
C ALA A 63 -15.25 -8.73 -6.94
N ARG A 64 -15.10 -7.44 -7.27
CA ARG A 64 -15.74 -6.85 -8.47
C ARG A 64 -15.01 -7.17 -9.77
N LEU A 65 -13.69 -7.20 -9.78
CA LEU A 65 -12.86 -7.54 -10.94
C LEU A 65 -13.03 -9.01 -11.32
N LEU A 66 -13.20 -9.91 -10.34
CA LEU A 66 -13.50 -11.33 -10.59
C LEU A 66 -14.81 -11.55 -11.37
N LYS A 67 -15.74 -10.59 -11.37
CA LYS A 67 -16.95 -10.65 -12.21
C LYS A 67 -16.63 -10.44 -13.70
N TYR A 68 -15.51 -9.82 -14.05
CA TYR A 68 -15.09 -9.64 -15.42
C TYR A 68 -14.37 -10.89 -15.94
N SER A 69 -14.88 -11.44 -17.05
CA SER A 69 -14.38 -12.68 -17.67
C SER A 69 -12.90 -12.63 -18.04
N PHE A 70 -12.38 -11.45 -18.40
CA PHE A 70 -10.97 -11.24 -18.73
C PHE A 70 -10.05 -11.38 -17.50
N TYR A 71 -10.40 -10.71 -16.39
CA TYR A 71 -9.61 -10.78 -15.15
C TYR A 71 -9.66 -12.18 -14.53
N LYS A 72 -10.83 -12.84 -14.55
CA LYS A 72 -10.99 -14.23 -14.10
C LYS A 72 -10.07 -15.20 -14.87
N ARG A 73 -9.90 -14.98 -16.18
CA ARG A 73 -9.05 -15.84 -17.03
C ARG A 73 -7.56 -15.66 -16.72
N SER A 74 -7.10 -14.41 -16.57
CA SER A 74 -5.71 -14.11 -16.20
C SER A 74 -5.37 -14.59 -14.80
N PHE A 75 -6.28 -14.41 -13.84
CA PHE A 75 -6.10 -14.88 -12.47
C PHE A 75 -6.02 -16.41 -12.38
N ASN A 76 -6.91 -17.13 -13.06
CA ASN A 76 -6.87 -18.60 -13.11
C ASN A 76 -5.58 -19.12 -13.76
N TYR A 77 -5.08 -18.45 -14.79
CA TYR A 77 -3.80 -18.81 -15.41
C TYR A 77 -2.64 -18.67 -14.43
N ALA A 78 -2.58 -17.57 -13.67
CA ALA A 78 -1.57 -17.36 -12.63
C ALA A 78 -1.63 -18.44 -11.54
N ILE A 79 -2.84 -18.80 -11.07
CA ILE A 79 -3.03 -19.85 -10.07
C ILE A 79 -2.53 -21.22 -10.56
N VAL A 80 -2.80 -21.57 -11.81
CA VAL A 80 -2.31 -22.84 -12.39
C VAL A 80 -0.79 -22.89 -12.44
N LEU A 81 -0.12 -21.76 -12.73
CA LEU A 81 1.34 -21.67 -12.72
C LEU A 81 1.92 -21.85 -11.31
N ILE A 82 1.31 -21.21 -10.31
CA ILE A 82 1.74 -21.32 -8.90
C ILE A 82 1.58 -22.77 -8.42
N ARG A 83 0.42 -23.40 -8.67
CA ARG A 83 0.16 -24.80 -8.30
C ARG A 83 1.13 -25.78 -8.96
N LYS A 84 1.47 -25.58 -10.24
CA LYS A 84 2.47 -26.39 -10.93
C LYS A 84 3.87 -26.25 -10.30
N LYS A 85 4.18 -25.08 -9.76
CA LYS A 85 5.46 -24.82 -9.08
C LYS A 85 5.51 -25.49 -7.71
N GLU A 86 4.42 -25.41 -6.94
CA GLU A 86 4.29 -26.12 -5.66
C GLU A 86 4.39 -27.64 -5.82
N ALA A 87 3.74 -28.20 -6.85
CA ALA A 87 3.83 -29.64 -7.14
C ALA A 87 5.27 -30.09 -7.43
N ARG A 88 6.03 -29.32 -8.21
CA ARG A 88 7.46 -29.61 -8.47
C ARG A 88 8.36 -29.45 -7.25
N ILE A 89 8.04 -28.52 -6.34
CA ILE A 89 8.82 -28.33 -5.12
C ILE A 89 8.58 -29.50 -4.15
N LYS A 90 7.32 -29.95 -4.02
CA LYS A 90 6.99 -31.15 -3.24
C LYS A 90 7.68 -32.41 -3.79
N ASP A 91 7.73 -32.56 -5.10
CA ASP A 91 8.38 -33.70 -5.77
C ASP A 91 9.92 -33.69 -5.63
N LYS A 92 10.53 -32.52 -5.40
CA LYS A 92 11.98 -32.39 -5.10
C LYS A 92 12.34 -32.55 -3.61
N MET A 93 11.35 -32.55 -2.72
CA MET A 93 11.53 -32.69 -1.27
C MET A 93 11.30 -34.12 -0.76
N ASN A 94 10.74 -35.00 -1.60
CA ASN A 94 10.67 -36.44 -1.39
C ASN A 94 11.81 -37.12 -2.16
#